data_AF-A0A0E3SVY9-F1
#
_entry.id   AF-A0A0E3SVY9-F1
#
_cell.length_a   1.000
_cell.length_b   1.000
_cell.length_c   1.000
_cell.angle_alpha   90.00
_cell.angle_beta   90.00
_cell.angle_gamma   90.00
#
_symmetry.space_group_name_H-M   'P 1'
#
loop_
_entity.id
_entity.type
_entity.pdbx_description
1 polymer ?
#
loop_
_entity_poly.entity_id
_entity_poly.type
_entity_poly.pdbx_seq_one_letter_code
_entity_poly.pdbx_strand_id
1 'polypeptide(L)'
;ESMTYLNMGATAIGTGINCHPDYKNVVVKKLKDITGVDFKKADDFIAATQDTADFVHVSGALKTAAVRLSKIANDLRLMNSGPRCGLGEINLPQMQPGSSIMPGKVNPVIAEVVGEACYEVIGNDVTIMLCSERGEFELNAFEPGIAYALFNSIFILENAMKTLAEKAIRKLTANP
;
A
#
# COMPACT_ATOMS: atom_id res chain seq x y z
N GLU A 1 -7.18 -13.51 -1.18
CA GLU A 1 -7.73 -14.71 -1.86
C GLU A 1 -7.91 -14.46 -3.35
N SER A 2 -8.54 -13.36 -3.76
CA SER A 2 -8.79 -13.08 -5.19
C SER A 2 -7.52 -13.00 -6.05
N MET A 3 -6.46 -12.35 -5.57
CA MET A 3 -5.13 -12.28 -6.22
C MET A 3 -4.45 -13.65 -6.51
N THR A 4 -5.00 -14.77 -6.03
CA THR A 4 -4.46 -16.11 -6.33
C THR A 4 -5.02 -16.72 -7.61
N TYR A 5 -6.04 -16.11 -8.22
CA TYR A 5 -6.59 -16.55 -9.50
C TYR A 5 -5.86 -15.87 -10.65
N LEU A 6 -5.35 -16.67 -11.59
CA LEU A 6 -4.52 -16.21 -12.69
C LEU A 6 -5.18 -16.49 -14.02
N ASN A 7 -5.06 -15.53 -14.94
CA ASN A 7 -5.47 -15.66 -16.34
C ASN A 7 -4.36 -16.27 -17.23
N MET A 8 -3.32 -16.87 -16.66
CA MET A 8 -2.21 -17.45 -17.44
C MET A 8 -2.72 -18.50 -18.43
N GLY A 9 -2.53 -18.22 -19.73
CA GLY A 9 -3.07 -19.03 -20.83
C GLY A 9 -4.41 -18.52 -21.41
N ALA A 10 -4.91 -17.38 -20.94
CA ALA A 10 -5.97 -16.57 -21.58
C ALA A 10 -5.55 -16.10 -22.99
N THR A 11 -4.27 -15.81 -23.17
CA THR A 11 -3.67 -15.21 -24.38
C THR A 11 -4.23 -13.81 -24.65
N ALA A 12 -4.60 -13.48 -25.89
CA ALA A 12 -4.90 -12.10 -26.29
C ALA A 12 -6.16 -11.53 -25.62
N ILE A 13 -7.25 -12.30 -25.55
CA ILE A 13 -8.58 -11.83 -25.15
C ILE A 13 -9.35 -12.85 -24.29
N GLY A 14 -8.64 -13.75 -23.60
CA GLY A 14 -9.26 -14.80 -22.75
C GLY A 14 -9.62 -16.11 -23.43
N THR A 15 -9.66 -16.19 -24.76
CA THR A 15 -10.05 -17.40 -25.50
C THR A 15 -9.07 -18.57 -25.39
N GLY A 16 -7.81 -18.28 -25.06
CA GLY A 16 -6.72 -19.26 -25.09
C GLY A 16 -6.26 -19.65 -26.49
N ILE A 17 -6.56 -18.84 -27.50
CA ILE A 17 -6.08 -19.07 -28.87
C ILE A 17 -4.54 -19.16 -28.88
N ASN A 18 -4.00 -20.11 -29.63
CA ASN A 18 -2.56 -20.40 -29.68
C ASN A 18 -1.94 -20.86 -28.35
N CYS A 19 -2.73 -21.27 -27.36
CA CYS A 19 -2.26 -21.85 -26.10
C CYS A 19 -2.40 -23.38 -26.13
N HIS A 20 -1.35 -24.10 -25.71
CA HIS A 20 -1.42 -25.55 -25.58
C HIS A 20 -2.45 -25.94 -24.50
N PRO A 21 -3.31 -26.96 -24.71
CA PRO A 21 -4.35 -27.34 -23.73
C PRO A 21 -3.82 -27.58 -22.31
N ASP A 22 -2.63 -28.17 -22.20
CA ASP A 22 -2.01 -28.47 -20.90
C ASP A 22 -1.34 -27.26 -20.22
N TYR A 23 -1.07 -26.17 -20.95
CA TYR A 23 -0.29 -25.04 -20.44
C TYR A 23 -0.87 -24.48 -19.14
N LYS A 24 -2.19 -24.28 -19.10
CA LYS A 24 -2.90 -23.69 -17.96
C LYS A 24 -2.73 -24.51 -16.67
N ASN A 25 -2.66 -25.85 -16.78
CA ASN A 25 -2.45 -26.72 -15.63
C ASN A 25 -0.98 -26.76 -15.21
N VAL A 26 -0.08 -26.79 -16.20
CA VAL A 26 1.36 -26.84 -15.95
C VAL A 26 1.86 -25.55 -15.32
N VAL A 27 1.43 -24.39 -15.81
CA VAL A 27 1.90 -23.08 -15.33
C VAL A 27 1.54 -22.85 -13.86
N VAL A 28 0.32 -23.18 -13.44
CA VAL A 28 -0.11 -23.03 -12.05
C VAL A 28 0.71 -23.92 -11.11
N LYS A 29 0.95 -25.18 -11.49
CA LYS A 29 1.82 -26.08 -10.72
C LYS A 29 3.23 -25.51 -10.58
N LYS A 30 3.80 -25.02 -11.69
CA LYS A 30 5.15 -24.45 -11.69
C LYS A 30 5.24 -23.18 -10.84
N LEU A 31 4.23 -22.31 -10.90
CA LEU A 31 4.18 -21.11 -10.06
C LEU A 31 4.11 -21.46 -8.58
N LYS A 32 3.32 -22.48 -8.21
CA LYS A 32 3.29 -23.02 -6.84
C LYS A 32 4.66 -23.55 -6.40
N ASP A 33 5.32 -24.34 -7.24
CA ASP A 33 6.65 -24.89 -6.94
C ASP A 33 7.69 -23.78 -6.71
N ILE A 34 7.60 -22.66 -7.44
CA ILE A 34 8.54 -21.53 -7.36
C ILE A 34 8.25 -20.61 -6.18
N THR A 35 6.98 -20.29 -5.94
CA THR A 35 6.58 -19.22 -5.01
C THR A 35 6.07 -19.73 -3.67
N GLY A 36 5.70 -21.01 -3.58
CA GLY A 36 4.98 -21.59 -2.45
C GLY A 36 3.50 -21.18 -2.36
N VAL A 37 3.01 -20.33 -3.27
CA VAL A 37 1.61 -19.85 -3.27
C VAL A 37 0.73 -20.82 -4.06
N ASP A 38 -0.43 -21.18 -3.49
CA ASP A 38 -1.41 -22.03 -4.16
C ASP A 38 -2.26 -21.23 -5.15
N PHE A 39 -1.64 -20.88 -6.29
CA PHE A 39 -2.35 -20.22 -7.39
C PHE A 39 -3.41 -21.14 -8.01
N LYS A 40 -4.43 -20.52 -8.60
CA LYS A 40 -5.53 -21.18 -9.30
C LYS A 40 -5.74 -20.55 -10.66
N LYS A 41 -6.36 -21.29 -11.57
CA LYS A 41 -6.82 -20.73 -12.85
C LYS A 41 -8.06 -19.88 -12.58
N ALA A 42 -8.22 -18.77 -13.29
CA ALA A 42 -9.49 -18.06 -13.31
C ALA A 42 -10.62 -18.97 -13.81
N ASP A 43 -11.80 -18.83 -13.21
CA ASP A 43 -13.00 -19.57 -13.64
C ASP A 43 -13.50 -19.11 -15.02
N ASP A 44 -13.33 -17.81 -15.31
CA ASP A 44 -13.57 -17.19 -16.61
C ASP A 44 -12.34 -16.40 -17.06
N PHE A 45 -11.69 -16.87 -18.13
CA PHE A 45 -10.50 -16.23 -18.68
C PHE A 45 -10.81 -14.96 -19.47
N ILE A 46 -12.00 -14.82 -20.04
CA ILE A 46 -12.40 -13.60 -20.76
C ILE A 46 -12.59 -12.48 -19.74
N ALA A 47 -13.33 -12.75 -18.66
CA ALA A 47 -13.46 -11.80 -17.55
C ALA A 47 -12.09 -11.43 -16.96
N ALA A 48 -11.26 -12.42 -16.64
CA ALA A 48 -9.96 -12.20 -16.02
C ALA A 48 -8.90 -11.54 -16.94
N THR A 49 -9.17 -11.36 -18.24
CA THR A 49 -8.26 -10.64 -19.14
C THR A 49 -8.46 -9.13 -19.09
N GLN A 50 -9.68 -8.67 -18.81
CA GLN A 50 -10.04 -7.25 -18.79
C GLN A 50 -10.26 -6.70 -17.38
N ASP A 51 -10.59 -7.56 -16.42
CA ASP A 51 -10.93 -7.16 -15.06
C ASP A 51 -9.68 -6.87 -14.21
N THR A 52 -9.64 -5.66 -13.64
CA THR A 52 -8.59 -5.17 -12.74
C THR A 52 -9.12 -4.83 -11.33
N ALA A 53 -10.37 -5.17 -11.02
CA ALA A 53 -11.04 -4.84 -9.77
C ALA A 53 -10.33 -5.43 -8.54
N ASP A 54 -9.62 -6.54 -8.70
CA ASP A 54 -8.80 -7.13 -7.63
C ASP A 54 -7.72 -6.16 -7.12
N PHE A 55 -7.11 -5.38 -8.01
CA PHE A 55 -6.14 -4.36 -7.60
C PHE A 55 -6.81 -3.21 -6.84
N VAL A 56 -8.04 -2.85 -7.21
CA VAL A 56 -8.84 -1.86 -6.46
C VAL A 56 -9.16 -2.37 -5.07
N HIS A 57 -9.51 -3.65 -4.93
CA HIS A 57 -9.76 -4.27 -3.63
C HIS A 57 -8.52 -4.24 -2.73
N VAL A 58 -7.37 -4.64 -3.27
CA VAL A 58 -6.09 -4.58 -2.53
C VAL A 58 -5.74 -3.14 -2.15
N SER A 59 -5.89 -2.20 -3.07
CA SER A 59 -5.67 -0.78 -2.81
C SER A 59 -6.57 -0.25 -1.68
N GLY A 60 -7.84 -0.63 -1.66
CA GLY A 60 -8.78 -0.25 -0.60
C GLY A 60 -8.35 -0.75 0.79
N ALA A 61 -7.75 -1.94 0.86
CA ALA A 61 -7.17 -2.46 2.10
C ALA A 61 -5.94 -1.63 2.54
N LEU A 62 -5.07 -1.25 1.60
CA LEU A 62 -3.92 -0.37 1.89
C LEU A 62 -4.36 1.03 2.34
N LYS A 63 -5.34 1.63 1.68
CA LYS A 63 -5.96 2.90 2.10
C LYS A 63 -6.49 2.79 3.53
N THR A 64 -7.18 1.69 3.86
CA THR A 64 -7.73 1.49 5.21
C THR A 64 -6.62 1.43 6.26
N ALA A 65 -5.52 0.77 5.95
CA ALA A 65 -4.34 0.76 6.80
C ALA A 65 -3.71 2.16 6.94
N ALA A 66 -3.56 2.90 5.83
CA ALA A 66 -3.03 4.26 5.82
C ALA A 66 -3.89 5.24 6.64
N VAL A 67 -5.21 5.17 6.55
CA VAL A 67 -6.12 6.00 7.37
C VAL A 67 -5.91 5.75 8.86
N ARG A 68 -5.79 4.48 9.26
CA ARG A 68 -5.55 4.12 10.67
C ARG A 68 -4.16 4.57 11.15
N LEU A 69 -3.14 4.38 10.31
CA LEU A 69 -1.77 4.78 10.63
C LEU A 69 -1.64 6.30 10.73
N SER A 70 -2.26 7.05 9.81
CA SER A 70 -2.33 8.51 9.85
C SER A 70 -2.98 9.02 11.13
N LYS A 71 -4.09 8.40 11.57
CA LYS A 71 -4.73 8.73 12.85
C LYS A 71 -3.78 8.50 14.03
N ILE A 72 -3.08 7.36 14.09
CA ILE A 72 -2.08 7.07 15.13
C ILE A 72 -0.99 8.15 15.12
N ALA A 73 -0.48 8.52 13.95
CA ALA A 73 0.53 9.57 13.84
C ALA A 73 0.01 10.93 14.34
N ASN A 74 -1.24 11.28 14.04
CA ASN A 74 -1.86 12.52 14.54
C ASN A 74 -2.01 12.52 16.06
N ASP A 75 -2.44 11.42 16.67
CA ASP A 75 -2.53 11.30 18.13
C ASP A 75 -1.16 11.46 18.78
N LEU A 76 -0.11 10.82 18.24
CA LEU A 76 1.26 10.96 18.75
C LEU A 76 1.74 12.41 18.70
N ARG A 77 1.43 13.14 17.62
CA ARG A 77 1.78 14.57 17.49
C ARG A 77 1.06 15.41 18.53
N LEU A 78 -0.23 15.14 18.74
CA LEU A 78 -1.05 15.90 19.70
C LEU A 78 -0.64 15.61 21.15
N MET A 79 -0.45 14.35 21.53
CA MET A 79 0.02 13.96 22.86
C MET A 79 1.44 14.49 23.15
N ASN A 80 2.31 14.58 22.14
CA ASN A 80 3.66 15.16 22.25
C ASN A 80 3.68 16.70 22.12
N SER A 81 2.54 17.38 21.96
CA SER A 81 2.52 18.84 21.82
C SER A 81 2.99 19.52 23.12
N GLY A 82 3.84 20.55 23.03
CA GLY A 82 4.43 21.16 24.24
C GLY A 82 5.71 21.96 23.95
N PRO A 83 6.62 22.12 24.93
CA PRO A 83 6.61 21.49 26.26
C PRO A 83 5.80 22.22 27.33
N ARG A 84 5.34 23.45 27.08
CA ARG A 84 4.56 24.24 28.07
C ARG A 84 3.16 24.64 27.61
N CYS A 85 2.94 24.71 26.30
CA CYS A 85 1.71 25.23 25.70
C CYS A 85 0.99 24.17 24.85
N GLY A 86 1.07 22.89 25.24
CA GLY A 86 0.41 21.75 24.61
C GLY A 86 0.01 20.73 25.67
N LEU A 87 -0.30 19.50 25.26
CA LEU A 87 -0.71 18.43 26.19
C LEU A 87 0.48 17.86 26.98
N GLY A 88 1.59 17.57 26.31
CA GLY A 88 2.82 17.08 26.93
C GLY A 88 2.70 15.71 27.60
N GLU A 89 1.75 14.86 27.22
CA GLU A 89 1.48 13.56 27.85
C GLU A 89 2.56 12.50 27.57
N ILE A 90 3.26 12.64 26.44
CA ILE A 90 4.35 11.73 26.04
C ILE A 90 5.58 12.51 25.59
N ASN A 91 6.72 11.82 25.55
CA ASN A 91 7.93 12.27 24.87
C ASN A 91 8.25 11.35 23.70
N LEU A 92 8.40 11.95 22.53
CA LEU A 92 8.95 11.32 21.35
C LEU A 92 10.46 11.58 21.22
N PRO A 93 11.22 10.67 20.61
CA PRO A 93 12.64 10.85 20.35
C PRO A 93 12.95 12.12 19.54
N GLN A 94 13.97 12.85 19.98
CA GLN A 94 14.42 14.06 19.30
C GLN A 94 15.33 13.69 18.11
N MET A 95 14.78 13.69 16.91
CA MET A 95 15.51 13.20 15.72
C MET A 95 16.35 14.29 15.02
N GLN A 96 15.95 15.55 15.12
CA GLN A 96 16.66 16.69 14.54
C GLN A 96 16.24 18.02 15.21
N PRO A 97 17.06 19.09 15.11
CA PRO A 97 16.65 20.43 15.50
C PRO A 97 15.40 20.88 14.72
N GLY A 98 14.39 21.37 15.43
CA GLY A 98 13.09 21.72 14.85
C GLY A 98 13.00 23.15 14.30
N SER A 99 13.99 24.01 14.57
CA SER A 99 14.06 25.37 14.05
C SER A 99 15.47 25.95 14.15
N SER A 100 15.88 26.72 13.14
CA SER A 100 17.14 27.46 13.16
C SER A 100 17.14 28.65 14.14
N ILE A 101 15.97 29.21 14.48
CA ILE A 101 15.85 30.41 15.32
C ILE A 101 15.44 30.12 16.77
N MET A 102 14.85 28.95 17.05
CA MET A 102 14.42 28.56 18.40
C MET A 102 15.31 27.44 18.94
N PRO A 103 16.39 27.77 19.67
CA PRO A 103 17.25 26.77 20.30
C PRO A 103 16.46 25.78 21.15
N GLY A 104 16.73 24.48 20.98
CA GLY A 104 16.07 23.41 21.74
C GLY A 104 14.65 23.05 21.28
N LYS A 105 14.07 23.75 20.29
CA LYS A 105 12.80 23.32 19.70
C LYS A 105 13.01 22.02 18.92
N VAL A 106 12.14 21.03 19.14
CA VAL A 106 12.12 19.76 18.40
C VAL A 106 10.70 19.45 17.95
N ASN A 107 10.55 18.98 16.70
CA ASN A 107 9.25 18.63 16.11
C ASN A 107 9.11 17.10 16.01
N PRO A 108 7.88 16.56 16.04
CA PRO A 108 7.60 15.13 15.87
C PRO A 108 7.71 14.68 14.40
N VAL A 109 8.86 14.93 13.76
CA VAL A 109 9.08 14.77 12.30
C VAL A 109 8.84 13.36 11.78
N ILE A 110 9.00 12.34 12.64
CA ILE A 110 8.71 10.95 12.28
C ILE A 110 7.21 10.72 12.10
N ALA A 111 6.37 11.32 12.95
CA ALA A 111 4.93 11.23 12.78
C ALA A 111 4.44 12.09 11.60
N GLU A 112 5.15 13.19 11.29
CA GLU A 112 4.85 14.03 10.12
C GLU A 112 5.09 13.29 8.81
N VAL A 113 6.27 12.69 8.61
CA VAL A 113 6.58 11.93 7.38
C VAL A 113 5.68 10.70 7.22
N VAL A 114 5.24 10.09 8.32
CA VAL A 114 4.24 9.00 8.28
C VAL A 114 2.88 9.51 7.81
N GLY A 115 2.47 10.71 8.26
CA GLY A 115 1.26 11.37 7.77
C GLY A 115 1.31 11.60 6.26
N GLU A 116 2.41 12.17 5.77
CA GLU A 116 2.63 12.41 4.33
C GLU A 116 2.62 11.12 3.51
N ALA A 117 3.30 10.07 3.99
CA ALA A 117 3.27 8.74 3.39
C ALA A 117 1.85 8.16 3.30
N CYS A 118 1.03 8.37 4.34
CA CYS A 118 -0.37 7.93 4.32
C CYS A 118 -1.20 8.71 3.30
N TYR A 119 -0.96 10.02 3.13
CA TYR A 119 -1.67 10.82 2.14
C TYR A 119 -1.34 10.37 0.71
N GLU A 120 -0.10 10.03 0.44
CA GLU A 120 0.32 9.46 -0.86
C GLU A 120 -0.41 8.14 -1.16
N VAL A 121 -0.53 7.24 -0.19
CA VAL A 121 -1.28 5.98 -0.35
C VAL A 121 -2.75 6.23 -0.64
N ILE A 122 -3.37 7.22 0.02
CA ILE A 122 -4.77 7.60 -0.23
C ILE A 122 -4.94 8.19 -1.63
N GLY A 123 -3.99 9.01 -2.10
CA GLY A 123 -3.98 9.54 -3.46
C GLY A 123 -3.85 8.44 -4.51
N ASN A 124 -2.92 7.51 -4.30
CA ASN A 124 -2.71 6.35 -5.16
C ASN A 124 -3.96 5.46 -5.26
N ASP A 125 -4.76 5.33 -4.19
CA ASP A 125 -6.03 4.60 -4.24
C ASP A 125 -7.02 5.20 -5.23
N VAL A 126 -7.10 6.54 -5.28
CA VAL A 126 -7.92 7.24 -6.27
C VAL A 126 -7.39 6.99 -7.69
N THR A 127 -6.07 7.06 -7.88
CA THR A 127 -5.44 6.76 -9.18
C THR A 127 -5.75 5.33 -9.64
N ILE A 128 -5.60 4.33 -8.76
CA ILE A 128 -5.87 2.93 -9.07
C ILE A 128 -7.33 2.73 -9.46
N MET A 129 -8.26 3.33 -8.71
CA MET A 129 -9.69 3.27 -9.02
C MET A 129 -9.98 3.85 -10.41
N LEU A 130 -9.44 5.02 -10.75
CA LEU A 130 -9.66 5.65 -12.05
C LEU A 130 -9.03 4.86 -13.21
N CYS A 131 -7.84 4.30 -13.01
CA CYS A 131 -7.23 3.42 -14.01
C CYS A 131 -8.03 2.12 -14.21
N SER A 132 -8.56 1.55 -13.14
CA SER A 132 -9.35 0.31 -13.20
C SER A 132 -10.70 0.52 -13.89
N GLU A 133 -11.40 1.63 -13.62
CA GLU A 133 -12.67 1.96 -14.26
C GLU A 133 -12.54 2.14 -15.78
N ARG A 134 -11.37 2.59 -16.25
CA ARG A 134 -11.11 2.88 -17.67
C ARG A 134 -10.85 1.65 -18.55
N GLY A 135 -11.27 0.47 -18.12
CA GLY A 135 -11.24 -0.73 -18.96
C GLY A 135 -12.13 -0.54 -20.22
N GLU A 136 -11.65 -1.03 -21.37
CA GLU A 136 -12.38 -0.91 -22.64
C GLU A 136 -12.44 -2.29 -23.32
N PHE A 137 -13.63 -2.88 -23.34
CA PHE A 137 -13.90 -4.20 -23.94
C PHE A 137 -13.00 -5.32 -23.36
N GLU A 138 -12.18 -5.98 -24.18
CA GLU A 138 -11.42 -7.18 -23.79
C GLU A 138 -10.13 -6.89 -23.02
N LEU A 139 -9.79 -5.63 -22.73
CA LEU A 139 -8.54 -5.30 -22.02
C LEU A 139 -8.63 -3.98 -21.22
N ASN A 140 -7.88 -3.92 -20.13
CA ASN A 140 -7.57 -2.65 -19.46
C ASN A 140 -6.12 -2.22 -19.80
N ALA A 141 -5.97 -1.16 -20.62
CA ALA A 141 -4.66 -0.66 -21.03
C ALA A 141 -3.94 0.19 -19.96
N PHE A 142 -4.59 0.47 -18.83
CA PHE A 142 -4.10 1.32 -17.75
C PHE A 142 -3.42 0.53 -16.61
N GLU A 143 -3.21 -0.78 -16.77
CA GLU A 143 -2.46 -1.62 -15.84
C GLU A 143 -1.08 -1.05 -15.41
N PRO A 144 -0.29 -0.37 -16.27
CA PRO A 144 0.96 0.25 -15.82
C PRO A 144 0.76 1.31 -14.74
N GLY A 145 -0.32 2.09 -14.83
CA GLY A 145 -0.67 3.09 -13.82
C GLY A 145 -1.12 2.44 -12.50
N ILE A 146 -1.92 1.37 -12.60
CA ILE A 146 -2.33 0.55 -11.46
C ILE A 146 -1.12 -0.02 -10.74
N ALA A 147 -0.22 -0.67 -11.49
CA ALA A 147 0.96 -1.33 -10.95
C ALA A 147 1.89 -0.32 -10.25
N TYR A 148 2.19 0.81 -10.90
CA TYR A 148 3.03 1.85 -10.31
C TYR A 148 2.46 2.35 -8.98
N ALA A 149 1.19 2.77 -8.97
CA ALA A 149 0.55 3.30 -7.79
C ALA A 149 0.46 2.26 -6.67
N LEU A 150 0.16 1.00 -7.01
CA LEU A 150 0.04 -0.08 -6.03
C LEU A 150 1.39 -0.42 -5.38
N PHE A 151 2.43 -0.65 -6.17
CA PHE A 151 3.76 -0.96 -5.64
C PHE A 151 4.36 0.21 -4.88
N ASN A 152 4.16 1.45 -5.35
CA ASN A 152 4.57 2.65 -4.62
C ASN A 152 3.87 2.75 -3.25
N SER A 153 2.55 2.51 -3.21
CA SER A 153 1.79 2.47 -1.95
C SER A 153 2.31 1.43 -0.97
N ILE A 154 2.59 0.20 -1.44
CA ILE A 154 3.16 -0.87 -0.60
C ILE A 154 4.52 -0.43 -0.04
N PHE A 155 5.41 0.05 -0.91
CA PHE A 155 6.76 0.45 -0.54
C PHE A 155 6.79 1.61 0.46
N ILE A 156 6.03 2.67 0.20
CA ILE A 156 5.98 3.85 1.05
C ILE A 156 5.36 3.50 2.41
N LEU A 157 4.26 2.73 2.43
CA LEU A 157 3.59 2.36 3.67
C LEU A 157 4.48 1.45 4.54
N GLU A 158 5.16 0.48 3.94
CA GLU A 158 6.13 -0.37 4.63
C GLU A 158 7.24 0.45 5.30
N ASN A 159 7.86 1.37 4.55
CA ASN A 159 8.93 2.22 5.05
C ASN A 159 8.44 3.19 6.14
N ALA A 160 7.23 3.73 5.99
CA ALA A 160 6.61 4.58 7.01
C ALA A 160 6.39 3.80 8.32
N MET A 161 5.84 2.59 8.25
CA MET A 161 5.63 1.74 9.43
C MET A 161 6.94 1.38 10.13
N LYS A 162 7.97 0.97 9.37
CA LYS A 162 9.31 0.68 9.92
C LYS A 162 9.93 1.91 10.58
N THR A 163 9.86 3.06 9.89
CA THR A 163 10.40 4.34 10.39
C THR A 163 9.71 4.77 11.67
N LEU A 164 8.38 4.68 11.74
CA LEU A 164 7.60 4.99 12.94
C LEU A 164 7.98 4.07 14.11
N ALA A 165 8.03 2.76 13.86
CA ALA A 165 8.34 1.76 14.87
C ALA A 165 9.74 1.99 15.48
N GLU A 166 10.74 2.20 14.63
CA GLU A 166 12.14 2.28 15.05
C GLU A 166 12.53 3.64 15.61
N LYS A 167 12.05 4.73 15.00
CA LYS A 167 12.51 6.10 15.31
C LYS A 167 11.55 6.86 16.22
N ALA A 168 10.34 6.36 16.49
CA ALA A 168 9.41 6.96 17.44
C ALA A 168 8.96 5.97 18.52
N ILE A 169 8.22 4.92 18.15
CA ILE A 169 7.50 4.06 19.11
C ILE A 169 8.44 3.35 20.09
N ARG A 170 9.54 2.76 19.60
CA ARG A 170 10.47 1.96 20.43
C ARG A 170 11.06 2.73 21.62
N LYS A 171 11.13 4.06 21.55
CA LYS A 171 11.75 4.93 22.56
C LYS A 171 10.77 5.94 23.15
N LEU A 172 9.47 5.77 22.93
CA LEU A 172 8.43 6.61 23.50
C LEU A 172 8.40 6.45 25.02
N THR A 173 8.28 7.57 25.75
CA THR A 173 8.04 7.57 27.21
C THR A 173 6.83 8.41 27.55
N ALA A 174 6.14 8.06 28.64
CA ALA A 174 5.09 8.90 29.20
C ALA A 174 5.70 10.03 30.05
N ASN A 175 5.00 11.17 30.13
CA ASN A 175 5.23 12.21 31.12
C ASN A 175 4.21 12.06 32.25
N PRO A 176 4.60 11.47 33.40
CA PRO A 176 3.71 11.24 34.53
C PRO A 176 3.36 12.53 35.30
#